data_AF-A0AAV5CKS3-F1
#
_entry.id   AF-A0AAV5CKS3-F1
#
_cell.length_a   1.000
_cell.length_b   1.000
_cell.length_c   1.000
_cell.angle_alpha   90.00
_cell.angle_beta   90.00
_cell.angle_gamma   90.00
#
_symmetry.space_group_name_H-M   'P 1'
#
loop_
_entity.id
_entity.type
_entity.pdbx_description
1 polymer ?
#
loop_
_entity_poly.entity_id
_entity_poly.type
_entity_poly.pdbx_seq_one_letter_code
_entity_poly.pdbx_strand_id
1 'polypeptide(L)'
;MLDTSCNAKLGDFGQARFIDHDADPRTTHVVAGTLGYIDPEFVNNRRPSAESDVYSFGVVLLEMACGRRPTTSTQQSNRTPALVNWVRDMYRRNSNLGAADRRLDGEFDERQMMRVLVTGLWCTHQEQS
;
A
#
# COMPACT_ATOMS: atom_id res chain seq x y z
N MET A 1 -13.75 1.87 8.01
CA MET A 1 -15.20 2.15 7.96
C MET A 1 -15.44 3.58 7.49
N LEU A 2 -16.64 3.91 7.00
CA LEU A 2 -17.06 5.26 6.65
C LEU A 2 -18.30 5.63 7.48
N ASP A 3 -18.37 6.85 7.99
CA ASP A 3 -19.61 7.36 8.61
C ASP A 3 -20.58 7.95 7.57
N THR A 4 -21.71 8.49 8.02
CA THR A 4 -22.75 9.08 7.16
C THR A 4 -22.28 10.28 6.35
N SER A 5 -21.17 10.90 6.75
CA SER A 5 -20.56 12.03 6.05
C SER A 5 -19.32 11.60 5.24
N CYS A 6 -19.14 10.29 5.03
CA CYS A 6 -18.01 9.70 4.33
C CYS A 6 -16.65 9.95 4.99
N ASN A 7 -16.59 10.24 6.30
CA ASN A 7 -15.31 10.32 7.00
C ASN A 7 -14.75 8.92 7.25
N ALA A 8 -13.46 8.74 6.95
CA ALA A 8 -12.77 7.48 7.19
C ALA A 8 -12.49 7.25 8.68
N LYS A 9 -12.78 6.04 9.15
CA LYS A 9 -12.45 5.54 10.50
C LYS A 9 -11.64 4.26 10.39
N LEU A 10 -10.42 4.27 10.93
CA LEU A 10 -9.57 3.09 11.01
C LEU A 10 -10.10 2.13 12.09
N GLY A 11 -10.00 0.83 11.83
CA GLY A 11 -10.48 -0.22 12.72
C GLY A 11 -9.74 -1.54 12.49
N ASP A 12 -10.23 -2.60 13.11
CA ASP A 12 -9.63 -3.95 13.08
C ASP A 12 -8.18 -3.98 13.62
N PHE A 13 -8.05 -3.70 14.92
CA PHE A 13 -6.78 -3.71 15.64
C PHE A 13 -6.36 -5.12 16.11
N GLY A 14 -6.94 -6.19 15.54
CA GLY A 14 -6.68 -7.57 15.99
C GLY A 14 -5.23 -8.03 15.81
N GLN A 15 -4.47 -7.35 14.94
CA GLN A 15 -3.03 -7.58 14.74
C GLN A 15 -2.15 -6.39 15.17
N ALA A 16 -2.75 -5.33 15.72
CA ALA A 16 -2.00 -4.17 16.19
C ALA A 16 -1.16 -4.54 17.42
N ARG A 17 0.03 -3.93 17.55
CA ARG A 17 0.96 -4.21 18.63
C ARG A 17 1.55 -2.93 19.20
N PHE A 18 1.73 -2.92 20.52
CA PHE A 18 2.61 -1.95 21.16
C PHE A 18 4.05 -2.43 21.01
N ILE A 19 4.91 -1.57 20.47
CA ILE A 19 6.33 -1.84 20.36
C ILE A 19 7.01 -1.06 21.48
N ASP A 20 7.60 -1.78 22.42
CA ASP A 20 8.45 -1.17 23.45
C ASP A 20 9.82 -0.86 22.84
N HIS A 21 10.34 0.33 23.08
CA HIS A 21 11.57 0.81 22.41
C HIS A 21 12.82 0.01 22.81
N ASP A 22 12.78 -0.66 23.97
CA ASP A 22 13.89 -1.44 24.53
C ASP A 22 13.81 -2.95 24.23
N ALA A 23 12.75 -3.43 23.58
CA ALA A 23 12.57 -4.86 23.28
C ALA A 23 13.19 -5.25 21.92
N ASP A 24 13.62 -6.52 21.79
CA ASP A 24 14.11 -7.05 20.51
C ASP A 24 13.04 -6.86 19.43
N PRO A 25 13.33 -6.12 18.34
CA PRO A 25 12.35 -5.86 17.30
C PRO A 25 11.86 -7.11 16.55
N ARG A 26 12.56 -8.26 16.65
CA ARG A 26 12.18 -9.51 15.97
C ARG A 26 11.18 -10.36 16.78
N THR A 27 10.06 -9.76 17.18
CA THR A 27 9.04 -10.44 17.99
C THR A 27 8.05 -11.31 17.19
N THR A 28 8.16 -11.37 15.86
CA THR A 28 7.13 -12.01 15.02
C THR A 28 7.54 -13.40 14.56
N HIS A 29 7.03 -14.43 15.25
CA HIS A 29 7.26 -15.83 14.86
C HIS A 29 6.53 -16.21 13.56
N VAL A 30 5.34 -15.66 13.34
CA VAL A 30 4.49 -15.90 12.17
C VAL A 30 4.09 -14.55 11.58
N VAL A 31 4.49 -14.29 10.34
CA VAL A 31 4.06 -13.10 9.59
C VAL A 31 2.58 -13.26 9.28
N ALA A 32 1.75 -12.41 9.88
CA ALA A 32 0.31 -12.37 9.67
C ALA A 32 -0.08 -11.03 9.06
N GLY A 33 -1.02 -11.05 8.12
CA GLY A 33 -1.51 -9.85 7.44
C GLY A 33 -2.36 -10.21 6.22
N THR A 34 -2.85 -9.19 5.53
CA THR A 34 -3.65 -9.36 4.32
C THR A 34 -2.75 -9.36 3.08
N LEU A 35 -2.78 -10.46 2.31
CA LEU A 35 -2.03 -10.55 1.04
C LEU A 35 -2.37 -9.38 0.12
N GLY A 36 -1.34 -8.81 -0.50
CA GLY A 36 -1.44 -7.58 -1.29
C GLY A 36 -1.12 -6.30 -0.52
N TYR A 37 -1.15 -6.33 0.81
CA TYR A 37 -0.82 -5.16 1.65
C TYR A 37 0.44 -5.38 2.49
N ILE A 38 0.80 -6.65 2.74
CA ILE A 38 2.00 -6.99 3.52
C ILE A 38 3.24 -6.44 2.82
N ASP A 39 4.01 -5.63 3.56
CA ASP A 39 5.34 -5.21 3.16
C ASP A 39 6.26 -6.43 2.94
N PRO A 40 6.84 -6.60 1.75
CA PRO A 40 7.73 -7.72 1.50
C PRO A 40 9.03 -7.68 2.33
N GLU A 41 9.46 -6.52 2.84
CA GLU A 41 10.56 -6.45 3.82
C GLU A 41 10.15 -6.99 5.17
N PHE A 42 8.95 -6.68 5.66
CA PHE A 42 8.38 -7.30 6.85
C PHE A 42 8.35 -8.84 6.75
N VAL A 43 8.06 -9.39 5.57
CA VAL A 43 8.14 -10.85 5.33
C VAL A 43 9.57 -11.38 5.51
N ASN A 44 10.57 -10.61 5.10
CA ASN A 44 11.98 -11.00 5.17
C ASN A 44 12.56 -10.88 6.59
N ASN A 45 12.39 -9.71 7.21
CA ASN A 45 13.03 -9.35 8.47
C ASN A 45 12.22 -9.79 9.70
N ARG A 46 10.94 -10.14 9.52
CA ARG A 46 9.98 -10.50 10.58
C ARG A 46 9.87 -9.44 11.68
N ARG A 47 10.13 -8.18 11.33
CA ARG A 47 10.10 -7.02 12.22
C ARG A 47 8.97 -6.10 11.78
N PRO A 48 7.87 -6.00 12.53
CA PRO A 48 6.88 -4.97 12.28
C PRO A 48 7.51 -3.61 12.55
N SER A 49 7.21 -2.63 11.69
CA SER A 49 7.75 -1.28 11.81
C SER A 49 6.77 -0.25 11.27
N ALA A 50 6.99 1.02 11.61
CA ALA A 50 6.20 2.12 11.06
C ALA A 50 6.31 2.17 9.53
N GLU A 51 7.46 1.82 8.96
CA GLU A 51 7.69 1.75 7.51
C GLU A 51 6.83 0.66 6.85
N SER A 52 6.67 -0.51 7.50
CA SER A 52 5.78 -1.57 7.01
C SER A 52 4.30 -1.15 7.01
N ASP A 53 3.89 -0.30 7.96
CA ASP A 53 2.56 0.32 7.97
C ASP A 53 2.42 1.37 6.86
N VAL A 54 3.46 2.19 6.63
CA VAL A 54 3.52 3.17 5.53
C VAL A 54 3.42 2.47 4.18
N TYR A 55 4.08 1.34 3.98
CA TYR A 55 3.93 0.52 2.78
C TYR A 55 2.48 0.11 2.55
N SER A 56 1.86 -0.47 3.58
CA SER A 56 0.47 -0.93 3.54
C SER A 56 -0.50 0.23 3.22
N PHE A 57 -0.26 1.40 3.82
CA PHE A 57 -1.00 2.62 3.53
C PHE A 57 -0.82 3.09 2.09
N GLY A 58 0.40 3.02 1.56
CA GLY A 58 0.68 3.31 0.15
C GLY A 58 -0.13 2.43 -0.81
N VAL A 59 -0.26 1.14 -0.52
CA VAL A 59 -1.14 0.25 -1.28
C VAL A 59 -2.60 0.71 -1.23
N VAL A 60 -3.10 1.12 -0.06
CA VAL A 60 -4.47 1.63 0.10
C VAL A 60 -4.70 2.90 -0.73
N LEU A 61 -3.75 3.84 -0.74
CA LEU A 61 -3.81 5.03 -1.59
C LEU A 61 -3.96 4.67 -3.07
N LEU A 62 -3.14 3.72 -3.54
CA LEU A 62 -3.18 3.26 -4.92
C LEU A 62 -4.48 2.51 -5.25
N GLU A 63 -4.97 1.67 -4.34
CA GLU A 63 -6.25 0.95 -4.50
C GLU A 63 -7.41 1.94 -4.66
N MET A 64 -7.46 2.97 -3.81
CA MET A 64 -8.49 4.02 -3.88
C MET A 64 -8.40 4.84 -5.17
N ALA A 65 -7.20 5.31 -5.52
CA ALA A 65 -7.00 6.14 -6.71
C ALA A 65 -7.30 5.40 -8.02
N CYS A 66 -7.00 4.10 -8.07
CA CYS A 66 -7.15 3.29 -9.28
C CYS A 66 -8.47 2.53 -9.36
N GLY A 67 -9.22 2.41 -8.25
CA GLY A 67 -10.43 1.59 -8.17
C GLY A 67 -10.17 0.09 -8.38
N ARG A 68 -8.97 -0.40 -8.07
CA ARG A 68 -8.50 -1.76 -8.39
C ARG A 68 -7.92 -2.43 -7.16
N ARG A 69 -8.33 -3.68 -6.92
CA ARG A 69 -7.78 -4.51 -5.84
C ARG A 69 -6.28 -4.77 -6.02
N PRO A 70 -5.47 -4.75 -4.94
CA PRO A 70 -4.05 -5.09 -5.01
C PRO A 70 -3.85 -6.61 -5.07
N THR A 71 -4.22 -7.22 -6.20
CA THR A 71 -4.08 -8.67 -6.38
C THR A 71 -2.60 -9.07 -6.38
N THR A 72 -2.23 -10.02 -5.53
CA THR A 72 -0.93 -10.72 -5.61
C THR A 72 -1.06 -11.93 -6.53
N SER A 73 -0.22 -12.02 -7.55
CA SER A 73 -0.06 -13.28 -8.30
C SER A 73 0.56 -14.30 -7.37
N THR A 74 -0.10 -15.45 -7.20
CA THR A 74 0.37 -16.55 -6.35
C THR A 74 1.62 -17.24 -6.89
N GLN A 75 2.10 -16.87 -8.07
CA GLN A 75 3.16 -17.59 -8.80
C GLN A 75 4.44 -16.80 -9.11
N GLN A 76 4.62 -15.56 -8.62
CA GLN A 76 5.84 -14.80 -8.93
C GLN A 76 6.78 -14.65 -7.73
N SER A 77 8.08 -14.81 -8.01
CA SER A 77 9.20 -14.39 -7.15
C SER A 77 9.14 -12.91 -6.72
N ASN A 78 8.33 -12.10 -7.39
CA ASN A 78 8.09 -10.71 -7.05
C ASN A 78 6.89 -10.61 -6.08
N ARG A 79 7.20 -10.38 -4.80
CA ARG A 79 6.20 -10.21 -3.72
C ARG A 79 5.42 -8.90 -3.79
N THR A 80 5.82 -7.99 -4.69
CA THR A 80 5.12 -6.71 -4.90
C THR A 80 3.74 -6.93 -5.54
N PRO A 81 2.66 -6.29 -5.04
CA PRO A 81 1.33 -6.41 -5.62
C PRO A 81 1.29 -5.99 -7.10
N ALA A 82 0.47 -6.66 -7.91
CA ALA A 82 0.35 -6.36 -9.34
C ALA A 82 -0.10 -4.91 -9.59
N LEU A 83 -0.95 -4.38 -8.69
CA LEU A 83 -1.38 -2.98 -8.72
C LEU A 83 -0.20 -2.01 -8.64
N VAL A 84 0.70 -2.19 -7.67
CA VAL A 84 1.85 -1.31 -7.45
C VAL A 84 2.75 -1.31 -8.68
N ASN A 85 3.04 -2.49 -9.24
CA ASN A 85 3.84 -2.61 -10.46
C ASN A 85 3.17 -1.93 -11.65
N TRP A 86 1.86 -2.12 -11.83
CA TRP A 86 1.11 -1.49 -12.91
C TRP A 86 1.12 0.04 -12.80
N VAL A 87 0.87 0.62 -11.62
CA VAL A 87 0.93 2.08 -11.43
C VAL A 87 2.35 2.60 -11.67
N ARG A 88 3.37 1.88 -11.22
CA ARG A 88 4.79 2.23 -11.45
C ARG A 88 5.12 2.24 -12.94
N ASP A 89 4.59 1.31 -13.72
CA ASP A 89 4.77 1.27 -15.16
C ASP A 89 4.04 2.42 -15.87
N MET A 90 2.83 2.78 -15.43
CA MET A 90 2.13 3.97 -15.91
C MET A 90 2.92 5.24 -15.61
N TYR A 91 3.52 5.32 -14.42
CA TYR A 91 4.36 6.43 -14.01
C TYR A 91 5.60 6.59 -14.88
N ARG A 92 6.33 5.49 -15.11
CA ARG A 92 7.53 5.46 -15.97
C ARG A 92 7.23 5.85 -17.42
N ARG A 93 6.02 5.60 -17.90
CA ARG A 93 5.56 5.97 -19.25
C ARG A 93 5.05 7.41 -19.36
N ASN A 94 5.16 8.22 -18.30
CA ASN A 94 4.55 9.55 -18.21
C ASN A 94 3.02 9.54 -18.44
N SER A 95 2.35 8.43 -18.14
CA SER A 95 0.90 8.26 -18.30
C SER A 95 0.22 8.17 -16.93
N ASN A 96 0.62 9.04 -15.99
CA ASN A 96 0.24 8.96 -14.57
C ASN A 96 -1.28 8.92 -14.37
N LEU A 97 -2.00 9.85 -15.01
CA LEU A 97 -3.45 9.95 -14.90
C LEU A 97 -4.19 8.78 -15.55
N GLY A 98 -3.53 8.02 -16.44
CA GLY A 98 -4.09 6.79 -16.99
C GLY A 98 -4.25 5.68 -15.95
N ALA A 99 -3.65 5.84 -14.76
CA ALA A 99 -3.85 4.93 -13.64
C ALA A 99 -5.15 5.21 -12.85
N ALA A 100 -5.75 6.40 -13.00
CA ALA A 100 -6.94 6.79 -12.25
C ALA A 100 -8.13 5.85 -12.51
N ASP A 101 -9.00 5.73 -11.52
CA ASP A 101 -10.22 4.93 -11.61
C ASP A 101 -11.10 5.40 -12.78
N ARG A 102 -11.33 4.50 -13.72
CA ARG A 102 -12.15 4.76 -14.92
C ARG A 102 -13.60 5.11 -14.59
N ARG A 103 -14.09 4.72 -13.41
CA ARG A 103 -15.45 5.05 -12.97
C ARG A 103 -15.62 6.53 -12.59
N LEU A 104 -14.52 7.24 -12.35
CA LEU A 104 -14.55 8.68 -12.14
C LEU A 104 -14.75 9.44 -13.45
N ASP A 105 -14.52 8.83 -14.60
CA ASP A 105 -14.75 9.44 -15.94
C ASP A 105 -14.12 10.83 -16.12
N GLY A 106 -12.96 11.07 -15.49
CA GLY A 106 -12.27 12.36 -15.52
C GLY A 106 -12.78 13.39 -14.50
N GLU A 107 -13.80 13.08 -13.70
CA GLU A 107 -14.34 13.92 -12.63
C GLU A 107 -13.45 13.88 -11.37
N PHE A 108 -12.22 14.37 -11.51
CA PHE A 108 -11.28 14.54 -10.40
C PHE A 108 -10.30 15.68 -10.67
N ASP A 109 -9.73 16.26 -9.62
CA ASP A 109 -8.62 17.20 -9.76
C ASP A 109 -7.34 16.45 -10.16
N GLU A 110 -6.83 16.73 -11.36
CA GLU A 110 -5.65 16.05 -11.91
C GLU A 110 -4.41 16.20 -11.02
N ARG A 111 -4.21 17.37 -10.39
CA ARG A 111 -3.05 17.62 -9.53
C ARG A 111 -3.15 16.82 -8.25
N GLN A 112 -4.33 16.74 -7.63
CA GLN A 112 -4.54 15.93 -6.44
C GLN A 112 -4.45 14.44 -6.75
N MET A 113 -5.02 13.98 -7.87
CA MET A 113 -4.90 12.59 -8.32
C MET A 113 -3.44 12.20 -8.52
N MET A 114 -2.67 13.05 -9.20
CA MET A 114 -1.23 12.80 -9.40
C MET A 114 -0.47 12.78 -8.07
N ARG A 115 -0.79 13.66 -7.13
CA ARG A 115 -0.19 13.63 -5.78
C ARG A 115 -0.46 12.32 -5.07
N VAL A 116 -1.71 11.85 -5.05
CA VAL A 116 -2.08 10.58 -4.41
C VAL A 116 -1.32 9.40 -5.03
N LEU A 117 -1.26 9.33 -6.36
CA LEU A 117 -0.53 8.28 -7.08
C LEU A 117 0.96 8.29 -6.79
N VAL A 118 1.61 9.47 -6.81
CA VAL A 118 3.04 9.60 -6.52
C VAL A 118 3.35 9.29 -5.05
N THR A 119 2.54 9.78 -4.12
CA THR A 119 2.67 9.46 -2.69
C THR A 119 2.54 7.96 -2.45
N GLY A 120 1.54 7.30 -3.05
CA GLY A 120 1.39 5.84 -2.96
C GLY A 120 2.60 5.08 -3.51
N LEU A 121 3.21 5.56 -4.61
CA LEU A 121 4.44 4.97 -5.16
C LEU A 121 5.66 5.19 -4.27
N TRP A 122 5.77 6.33 -3.60
CA TRP A 122 6.85 6.60 -2.65
C TRP A 122 6.72 5.74 -1.39
N CYS A 123 5.51 5.61 -0.84
CA CYS A 123 5.24 4.75 0.30
C CYS A 123 5.53 3.27 0.01
N THR A 124 5.34 2.83 -1.25
CA THR A 124 5.60 1.45 -1.69
C THR A 124 6.99 1.28 -2.34
N HIS A 125 7.88 2.26 -2.16
CA HIS A 125 9.27 2.13 -2.54
C HIS A 125 9.99 1.16 -1.60
N GLN A 126 10.90 0.37 -2.14
CA GLN A 126 11.76 -0.51 -1.36
C GLN A 126 13.18 -0.01 -1.58
N GLU A 127 13.80 0.52 -0.53
CA GLU A 127 15.22 0.85 -0.55
C GLU A 127 15.98 -0.49 -0.61
N GLN A 128 16.57 -0.82 -1.75
CA GLN A 128 17.43 -2.00 -1.83
C GLN A 128 18.70 -1.73 -1.02
N SER A 129 18.79 -2.30 0.18
CA SER A 129 20.02 -2.37 0.98
C SER A 129 21.03 -3.34 0.38
#